data_AF-A0A934W629-F1
#
_entry.id   AF-A0A934W629-F1
#
_cell.length_a   1.000
_cell.length_b   1.000
_cell.length_c   1.000
_cell.angle_alpha   90.00
_cell.angle_beta   90.00
_cell.angle_gamma   90.00
#
_symmetry.space_group_name_H-M   'P 1'
#
loop_
_entity.id
_entity.type
_entity.pdbx_description
1 polymer ?
#
loop_
_entity_poly.entity_id
_entity_poly.type
_entity_poly.pdbx_seq_one_letter_code
_entity_poly.pdbx_strand_id
1 'polypeptide(L)'
;MAVEAIGGLSVSKNQPTQVNSLGLDDFLKILLTQLTYQDPLKPLDNQEFIAQLAQFTSLQQTTELNRNTQQGVSILAANQAVSLIGRTVQVQSQNNDGSSLIGQVTTLRFNNGQPLVTVRGSDGSYATDLPLSQIVLVQ
;
A
#
# COMPACT_ATOMS: atom_id res chain seq x y z
N MET A 1 -11.96 9.22 44.19
CA MET A 1 -10.56 8.96 43.81
C MET A 1 -10.25 9.87 42.63
N ALA A 2 -9.26 10.75 42.76
CA ALA A 2 -8.55 11.32 41.60
C ALA A 2 -7.38 10.36 41.27
N VAL A 3 -6.58 10.44 40.21
CA VAL A 3 -6.37 11.40 39.10
C VAL A 3 -6.33 10.56 37.77
N GLU A 4 -6.11 11.04 36.54
CA GLU A 4 -5.83 12.37 35.94
C GLU A 4 -6.19 12.35 34.44
N ALA A 5 -5.90 13.44 33.70
CA ALA A 5 -5.71 13.41 32.25
C ALA A 5 -4.49 14.28 31.86
N ILE A 6 -3.32 13.64 31.74
CA ILE A 6 -2.05 14.19 31.26
C ILE A 6 -1.42 13.09 30.40
N GLY A 7 -0.92 13.32 29.18
CA GLY A 7 -0.45 14.57 28.61
C GLY A 7 1.07 14.47 28.40
N GLY A 8 1.49 13.89 27.28
CA GLY A 8 2.91 13.77 26.94
C GLY A 8 3.32 12.39 26.46
N LEU A 9 3.31 12.22 25.14
CA LEU A 9 4.57 12.04 24.41
C LEU A 9 4.28 12.38 22.95
N SER A 10 4.80 13.52 22.51
CA SER A 10 4.77 13.93 21.11
C SER A 10 5.60 12.95 20.30
N VAL A 11 4.97 11.87 19.85
CA VAL A 11 5.44 11.17 18.66
C VAL A 11 5.21 12.13 17.52
N SER A 12 6.16 13.04 17.32
CA SER A 12 6.51 13.48 15.97
C SER A 12 6.67 12.20 15.19
N LYS A 13 5.62 11.84 14.43
CA LYS A 13 5.80 11.02 13.25
C LYS A 13 6.89 11.76 12.50
N ASN A 14 8.09 11.20 12.53
CA ASN A 14 9.14 11.56 11.62
C ASN A 14 8.56 11.21 10.26
N GLN A 15 7.86 12.20 9.68
CA GLN A 15 7.45 12.20 8.30
C GLN A 15 8.73 11.80 7.58
N PRO A 16 8.78 10.67 6.86
CA PRO A 16 9.86 10.49 5.93
C PRO A 16 9.71 11.66 4.98
N THR A 17 10.53 12.69 5.18
CA THR A 17 10.62 13.85 4.30
C THR A 17 10.77 13.25 2.93
N GLN A 18 9.81 13.50 2.04
CA GLN A 18 9.88 13.01 0.67
C GLN A 18 10.92 13.85 -0.07
N VAL A 19 12.19 13.58 0.22
CA VAL A 19 13.35 14.17 -0.47
C VAL A 19 13.53 13.53 -1.85
N ASN A 20 12.79 12.44 -2.13
CA ASN A 20 12.94 11.65 -3.36
C ASN A 20 12.25 12.23 -4.60
N SER A 21 11.31 13.17 -4.49
CA SER A 21 10.68 13.80 -5.67
C SER A 21 11.38 15.07 -6.14
N LEU A 22 12.22 15.69 -5.31
CA LEU A 22 12.84 17.00 -5.62
C LEU A 22 14.18 16.89 -6.37
N GLY A 23 14.75 15.69 -6.48
CA GLY A 23 16.06 15.49 -7.11
C GLY A 23 16.07 15.64 -8.64
N LEU A 24 14.98 15.34 -9.32
CA LEU A 24 14.92 15.38 -10.79
C LEU A 24 14.75 16.80 -11.34
N ASP A 25 13.86 17.61 -10.76
CA ASP A 25 13.62 18.98 -11.21
C ASP A 25 14.83 19.89 -11.00
N ASP A 26 15.51 19.77 -9.85
CA ASP A 26 16.73 20.53 -9.59
C ASP A 26 17.92 20.01 -10.43
N PHE A 27 17.96 18.71 -10.76
CA PHE A 27 18.92 18.18 -11.72
C PHE A 27 18.65 18.65 -13.16
N LEU A 28 17.39 18.68 -13.61
CA LEU A 28 17.01 19.19 -14.93
C LEU A 28 17.34 20.68 -15.06
N LYS A 29 17.16 21.48 -14.00
CA LYS A 29 17.65 22.87 -13.95
C LYS A 29 19.17 22.93 -14.11
N ILE A 30 19.93 22.11 -13.40
CA ILE A 30 21.40 22.07 -13.51
C ILE A 30 21.82 21.66 -14.93
N LEU A 31 21.17 20.66 -15.53
CA LEU A 31 21.44 20.20 -16.90
C LEU A 31 21.14 21.29 -17.93
N LEU A 32 19.99 21.98 -17.82
CA LEU A 32 19.63 23.11 -18.68
C LEU A 32 20.60 24.29 -18.52
N THR A 33 21.04 24.57 -17.28
CA THR A 33 22.02 25.61 -16.97
C THR A 33 23.37 25.29 -17.59
N GLN A 34 23.82 24.03 -17.50
CA GLN A 34 25.05 23.59 -18.17
C GLN A 34 24.92 23.64 -19.70
N LEU A 35 23.81 23.19 -20.29
CA LEU A 35 23.58 23.26 -21.74
C LEU A 35 23.63 24.71 -22.25
N THR A 36 23.27 25.69 -21.42
CA THR A 36 23.35 27.13 -21.71
C THR A 36 24.79 27.69 -21.60
N TYR A 37 25.71 26.99 -20.95
CA TYR A 37 27.07 27.47 -20.60
C TYR A 37 28.24 26.53 -20.98
N GLN A 38 28.00 25.40 -21.66
CA GLN A 38 29.05 24.45 -22.04
C GLN A 38 29.89 24.98 -23.23
N ASP A 39 31.14 25.31 -22.96
CA ASP A 39 32.19 25.48 -23.97
C ASP A 39 32.43 24.12 -24.67
N PRO A 40 32.35 24.02 -26.02
CA PRO A 40 32.24 22.75 -26.76
C PRO A 40 33.43 21.78 -26.63
N LEU A 41 34.50 22.13 -25.93
CA LEU A 41 35.74 21.36 -25.87
C LEU A 41 35.83 20.27 -24.78
N LYS A 42 34.88 20.15 -23.84
CA LYS A 42 34.90 19.08 -22.79
C LYS A 42 33.51 18.52 -22.37
N PRO A 43 32.83 17.73 -23.22
CA PRO A 43 31.51 17.16 -22.89
C PRO A 43 31.52 15.81 -22.13
N LEU A 44 32.69 15.21 -21.85
CA LEU A 44 32.80 13.77 -21.58
C LEU A 44 32.46 13.30 -20.14
N ASP A 45 32.81 14.07 -19.10
CA ASP A 45 32.65 13.63 -17.70
C ASP A 45 31.17 13.52 -17.28
N ASN A 46 30.33 14.42 -17.79
CA ASN A 46 28.95 14.54 -17.34
C ASN A 46 28.03 13.43 -17.89
N GLN A 47 28.38 12.80 -19.03
CA GLN A 47 27.52 11.80 -19.67
C GLN A 47 27.40 10.50 -18.86
N GLU A 48 28.48 10.02 -18.23
CA GLU A 48 28.43 8.78 -17.45
C GLU A 48 27.60 8.96 -16.17
N PHE A 49 27.74 10.11 -15.50
CA PHE A 49 26.90 10.47 -14.36
C PHE A 49 25.42 10.64 -14.75
N ILE A 50 25.13 11.27 -15.90
CA ILE A 50 23.77 11.36 -16.46
C ILE A 50 23.18 9.95 -16.68
N ALA A 51 23.95 9.01 -17.24
CA ALA A 51 23.49 7.65 -17.49
C ALA A 51 23.15 6.91 -16.19
N GLN A 52 24.00 7.01 -15.17
CA GLN A 52 23.77 6.40 -13.85
C GLN A 52 22.56 7.03 -13.13
N LEU A 53 22.38 8.35 -13.21
CA LEU A 53 21.23 9.03 -12.61
C LEU A 53 19.92 8.77 -13.37
N ALA A 54 19.95 8.66 -14.70
CA ALA A 54 18.80 8.25 -15.49
C ALA A 54 18.36 6.81 -15.16
N GLN A 55 19.32 5.90 -14.97
CA GLN A 55 19.06 4.54 -14.49
C GLN A 55 18.43 4.55 -13.08
N PHE A 56 18.96 5.34 -12.15
CA PHE A 56 18.42 5.46 -10.80
C PHE A 56 17.01 6.08 -10.79
N THR A 57 16.78 7.13 -11.57
CA THR A 57 15.46 7.77 -11.75
C THR A 57 14.44 6.77 -12.32
N SER A 58 14.84 5.97 -13.31
CA SER A 58 13.97 4.93 -13.90
C SER A 58 13.61 3.84 -12.88
N LEU A 59 14.55 3.44 -12.03
CA LEU A 59 14.30 2.51 -10.93
C LEU A 59 13.39 3.12 -9.86
N GLN A 60 13.57 4.39 -9.51
CA GLN A 60 12.69 5.11 -8.58
C GLN A 60 11.27 5.23 -9.12
N GLN A 61 11.09 5.63 -10.38
CA GLN A 61 9.80 5.73 -11.03
C GLN A 61 9.10 4.36 -11.13
N THR A 62 9.87 3.28 -11.40
CA THR A 62 9.36 1.90 -11.38
C THR A 62 8.93 1.49 -9.97
N THR A 63 9.70 1.86 -8.94
CA THR A 63 9.38 1.58 -7.52
C THR A 63 8.10 2.31 -7.10
N GLU A 64 7.96 3.59 -7.48
CA GLU A 64 6.80 4.40 -7.17
C GLU A 64 5.55 3.93 -7.92
N LEU A 65 5.67 3.52 -9.20
CA LEU A 65 4.59 2.88 -9.95
C LEU A 65 4.14 1.57 -9.27
N ASN A 66 5.06 0.77 -8.77
CA ASN A 66 4.74 -0.43 -8.00
C ASN A 66 4.00 -0.11 -6.69
N ARG A 67 4.44 0.91 -5.93
CA ARG A 67 3.72 1.36 -4.72
C ARG A 67 2.30 1.83 -5.02
N ASN A 68 2.13 2.67 -6.06
CA ASN A 68 0.81 3.16 -6.45
C ASN A 68 -0.10 2.04 -6.96
N THR A 69 0.45 1.05 -7.69
CA THR A 69 -0.28 -0.14 -8.11
C THR A 69 -0.74 -0.98 -6.92
N GLN A 70 0.15 -1.25 -5.95
CA GLN A 70 -0.20 -1.98 -4.72
C GLN A 70 -1.27 -1.25 -3.90
N GLN A 71 -1.19 0.08 -3.79
CA GLN A 71 -2.20 0.90 -3.14
C GLN A 71 -3.55 0.85 -3.88
N GLY A 72 -3.55 0.89 -5.21
CA GLY A 72 -4.77 0.74 -6.02
C GLY A 72 -5.45 -0.62 -5.83
N VAL A 73 -4.66 -1.70 -5.84
CA VAL A 73 -5.15 -3.07 -5.54
C VAL A 73 -5.72 -3.16 -4.12
N SER A 74 -5.04 -2.56 -3.14
CA SER A 74 -5.53 -2.48 -1.76
C SER A 74 -6.87 -1.76 -1.64
N ILE A 75 -7.04 -0.61 -2.32
CA ILE A 75 -8.30 0.14 -2.35
C ILE A 75 -9.42 -0.67 -3.03
N LEU A 76 -9.14 -1.33 -4.15
CA LEU A 76 -10.12 -2.17 -4.84
C LEU A 76 -10.56 -3.37 -3.98
N ALA A 77 -9.63 -4.02 -3.28
CA ALA A 77 -9.93 -5.08 -2.34
C ALA A 77 -10.73 -4.55 -1.13
N ALA A 78 -10.39 -3.37 -0.61
CA ALA A 78 -11.11 -2.73 0.49
C ALA A 78 -12.59 -2.44 0.13
N ASN A 79 -12.86 -1.92 -1.06
CA ASN A 79 -14.23 -1.65 -1.52
C ASN A 79 -15.07 -2.92 -1.65
N GLN A 80 -14.49 -4.01 -2.16
CA GLN A 80 -15.14 -5.33 -2.18
C GLN A 80 -15.41 -5.82 -0.75
N ALA A 81 -14.42 -5.73 0.15
CA ALA A 81 -14.56 -6.18 1.53
C ALA A 81 -15.63 -5.40 2.31
N VAL A 82 -15.72 -4.09 2.14
CA VAL A 82 -16.77 -3.24 2.73
C VAL A 82 -18.15 -3.64 2.20
N SER A 83 -18.27 -3.96 0.91
CA SER A 83 -19.52 -4.40 0.29
C SER A 83 -20.04 -5.75 0.82
N LEU A 84 -19.17 -6.55 1.44
CA LEU A 84 -19.51 -7.82 2.08
C LEU A 84 -19.97 -7.68 3.53
N ILE A 85 -19.67 -6.57 4.21
CA ILE A 85 -20.06 -6.36 5.62
C ILE A 85 -21.58 -6.44 5.76
N GLY A 86 -22.05 -7.23 6.74
CA GLY A 86 -23.46 -7.48 6.98
C GLY A 86 -24.13 -8.46 6.01
N ARG A 87 -23.45 -8.91 4.93
CA ARG A 87 -23.98 -9.96 4.04
C ARG A 87 -23.76 -11.35 4.62
N THR A 88 -24.65 -12.27 4.27
CA THR A 88 -24.45 -13.72 4.44
C THR A 88 -23.48 -14.22 3.38
N VAL A 89 -22.45 -14.94 3.81
CA VAL A 89 -21.42 -15.51 2.96
C VAL A 89 -21.12 -16.94 3.38
N GLN A 90 -20.68 -17.74 2.42
CA GLN A 90 -20.13 -19.07 2.63
C GLN A 90 -18.60 -18.95 2.61
N VAL A 91 -17.98 -19.36 3.71
CA VAL A 91 -16.53 -19.48 3.84
C VAL A 91 -16.15 -20.91 3.46
N GLN A 92 -15.32 -21.08 2.44
CA GLN A 92 -14.69 -22.37 2.17
C GLN A 92 -13.42 -22.50 3.02
N SER A 93 -13.37 -23.53 3.86
CA SER A 93 -12.16 -23.85 4.62
C SER A 93 -11.01 -24.20 3.67
N GLN A 94 -9.80 -23.70 3.97
CA GLN A 94 -8.60 -24.00 3.18
C GLN A 94 -8.09 -25.44 3.38
N ASN A 95 -8.60 -26.13 4.41
CA ASN A 95 -8.45 -27.57 4.54
C ASN A 95 -9.43 -28.25 3.56
N ASN A 96 -8.94 -29.20 2.76
CA ASN A 96 -9.69 -29.91 1.70
C ASN A 96 -10.78 -30.89 2.22
N ASP A 97 -11.36 -30.58 3.36
CA ASP A 97 -12.34 -31.35 4.13
C ASP A 97 -13.80 -31.00 3.73
N GLY A 98 -13.99 -30.09 2.77
CA GLY A 98 -15.29 -29.67 2.26
C GLY A 98 -16.14 -28.84 3.23
N SER A 99 -15.68 -28.66 4.48
CA SER A 99 -16.35 -27.89 5.52
C SER A 99 -16.52 -26.42 5.09
N SER A 100 -17.78 -26.07 4.82
CA SER A 100 -18.20 -24.71 4.45
C SER A 100 -18.97 -24.08 5.60
N LEU A 101 -18.46 -22.97 6.13
CA LEU A 101 -19.15 -22.20 7.17
C LEU A 101 -20.03 -21.14 6.52
N ILE A 102 -21.35 -21.25 6.68
CA ILE A 102 -22.28 -20.19 6.28
C ILE A 102 -22.47 -19.25 7.48
N GLY A 103 -22.28 -17.95 7.26
CA GLY A 103 -22.35 -16.96 8.32
C GLY A 103 -22.44 -15.53 7.82
N GLN A 104 -22.66 -14.58 8.74
CA GLN A 104 -22.71 -13.16 8.43
C GLN A 104 -21.32 -12.52 8.61
N VAL A 105 -20.88 -11.72 7.64
CA VAL A 105 -19.70 -10.87 7.83
C VAL A 105 -19.98 -9.83 8.90
N THR A 106 -19.24 -9.89 10.00
CA THR A 106 -19.41 -8.98 11.15
C THR A 106 -18.37 -7.88 11.17
N THR A 107 -17.10 -8.20 10.87
CA THR A 107 -15.98 -7.26 11.03
C THR A 107 -15.02 -7.32 9.85
N LEU A 108 -14.49 -6.16 9.47
CA LEU A 108 -13.40 -5.99 8.51
C LEU A 108 -12.16 -5.45 9.23
N ARG A 109 -11.01 -6.07 9.00
CA ARG A 109 -9.69 -5.68 9.48
C ARG A 109 -8.77 -5.47 8.27
N PHE A 110 -7.76 -4.61 8.39
CA PHE A 110 -6.73 -4.46 7.37
C PHE A 110 -5.38 -4.86 7.95
N ASN A 111 -4.65 -5.72 7.25
CA ASN A 111 -3.28 -6.09 7.59
C ASN A 111 -2.41 -5.93 6.34
N ASN A 112 -1.35 -5.09 6.43
CA ASN A 112 -0.45 -4.80 5.31
C ASN A 112 -1.16 -4.43 3.97
N GLY A 113 -2.27 -3.70 4.06
CA GLY A 113 -3.09 -3.31 2.90
C GLY A 113 -4.03 -4.40 2.37
N GLN A 114 -4.02 -5.61 2.93
CA GLN A 114 -4.96 -6.67 2.58
C GLN A 114 -6.16 -6.66 3.54
N PRO A 115 -7.41 -6.69 3.02
CA PRO A 115 -8.60 -6.85 3.84
C PRO A 115 -8.73 -8.30 4.35
N LEU A 116 -8.93 -8.42 5.66
CA LEU A 116 -9.20 -9.66 6.39
C LEU A 116 -10.59 -9.56 7.03
N VAL A 117 -11.40 -10.57 6.82
CA VAL A 117 -12.82 -10.59 7.18
C VAL A 117 -13.06 -11.52 8.37
N THR A 118 -13.97 -11.14 9.25
CA THR A 118 -14.48 -12.01 10.31
C THR A 118 -15.94 -12.36 10.05
N VAL A 119 -16.22 -13.65 9.93
CA VAL A 119 -17.55 -14.22 9.68
C VAL A 119 -18.06 -14.89 10.95
N ARG A 120 -19.32 -14.62 11.30
CA ARG A 120 -20.03 -15.26 12.40
C ARG A 120 -20.98 -16.32 11.86
N GLY A 121 -20.74 -17.59 12.20
CA GLY A 121 -21.58 -18.71 11.80
C GLY A 121 -22.95 -18.70 12.49
N SER A 122 -23.92 -19.39 11.88
CA SER A 122 -25.26 -19.59 12.47
C SER A 122 -25.25 -20.46 13.75
N ASP A 123 -24.17 -21.21 13.96
CA ASP A 123 -23.86 -21.99 15.16
C ASP A 123 -23.29 -21.13 16.31
N GLY A 124 -23.03 -19.85 16.07
CA GLY A 124 -22.39 -18.93 17.02
C GLY A 124 -20.86 -18.97 17.00
N SER A 125 -20.23 -19.75 16.10
CA SER A 125 -18.78 -19.73 15.89
C SER A 125 -18.32 -18.44 15.20
N TYR A 126 -17.05 -18.11 15.38
CA TYR A 126 -16.40 -16.97 14.69
C TYR A 126 -15.20 -17.49 13.91
N ALA A 127 -15.24 -17.32 12.59
CA ALA A 127 -14.08 -17.51 11.72
C ALA A 127 -13.42 -16.15 11.49
N THR A 128 -12.28 -15.92 12.15
CA THR A 128 -11.52 -14.66 12.12
C THR A 128 -10.43 -14.69 11.05
N ASP A 129 -10.04 -13.50 10.59
CA ASP A 129 -8.85 -13.29 9.74
C ASP A 129 -8.88 -14.05 8.40
N LEU A 130 -10.07 -14.19 7.81
CA LEU A 130 -10.29 -14.84 6.51
C LEU A 130 -9.93 -13.89 5.35
N PRO A 131 -9.15 -14.32 4.34
CA PRO A 131 -8.93 -13.55 3.13
C PRO A 131 -10.18 -13.57 2.23
N LEU A 132 -10.37 -12.53 1.41
CA LEU A 132 -11.50 -12.44 0.47
C LEU A 132 -11.62 -13.63 -0.50
N SER A 133 -10.50 -14.29 -0.81
CA SER A 133 -10.47 -15.46 -1.70
C SER A 133 -11.19 -16.70 -1.16
N GLN A 134 -11.45 -16.77 0.15
CA GLN A 134 -12.19 -17.88 0.78
C GLN A 134 -13.70 -17.60 0.90
N ILE A 135 -14.16 -16.43 0.46
CA ILE A 135 -15.52 -15.93 0.69
C ILE A 135 -16.33 -15.99 -0.60
N VAL A 136 -17.40 -16.77 -0.58
CA VAL A 136 -18.39 -16.85 -1.66
C VAL A 136 -19.71 -16.25 -1.17
N LEU A 137 -20.36 -15.40 -1.97
CA LEU A 137 -21.72 -14.95 -1.63
C LEU A 137 -22.70 -16.11 -1.81
N VAL A 138 -23.56 -16.32 -0.81
CA VAL A 138 -24.76 -17.15 -0.97
C VAL A 138 -25.77 -16.32 -1.77
N GLN A 139 -26.28 -16.86 -2.88
CA GLN A 139 -27.35 -16.24 -3.68
C GLN A 139 -28.74 -16.62 -3.16
#